data_AF-A0A921YMD0-F1
#
_entry.id   AF-A0A921YMD0-F1
#
_cell.length_a   1.000
_cell.length_b   1.000
_cell.length_c   1.000
_cell.angle_alpha   90.00
_cell.angle_beta   90.00
_cell.angle_gamma   90.00
#
_symmetry.space_group_name_H-M   'P 1'
#
loop_
_entity.id
_entity.type
_entity.pdbx_description
1 polymer ?
#
loop_
_entity_poly.entity_id
_entity_poly.type
_entity_poly.pdbx_seq_one_letter_code
_entity_poly.pdbx_strand_id
1 'polypeptide(L)'
;MEDEVTFMFQLGVVRDAAAAPYHLLTLAYLKELAVKFVHEKIPDNGLNRLADRILLFRHDYCSPNVLQLINSASDVTDETLVEIT
;
A
#
# COMPACT_ATOMS: atom_id res chain seq x y z
N MET A 1 -20.45 0.67 13.79
CA MET A 1 -19.04 0.28 13.66
C MET A 1 -18.65 0.74 12.29
N GLU A 2 -17.74 1.69 12.18
CA GLU A 2 -17.17 2.03 10.88
C GLU A 2 -16.24 0.86 10.52
N ASP A 3 -16.56 0.14 9.45
CA ASP A 3 -15.73 -0.98 8.99
C ASP A 3 -14.41 -0.40 8.46
N GLU A 4 -13.31 -0.65 9.17
CA GLU A 4 -11.95 -0.33 8.75
C GLU A 4 -11.27 -1.58 8.19
N VAL A 5 -10.32 -1.38 7.29
CA VAL A 5 -9.41 -2.42 6.80
C VAL A 5 -8.01 -2.13 7.31
N THR A 6 -7.38 -3.13 7.90
CA THR A 6 -6.00 -3.09 8.41
C THR A 6 -5.09 -3.90 7.51
N PHE A 7 -4.02 -3.30 7.00
CA PHE A 7 -3.10 -3.93 6.06
C PHE A 7 -1.66 -3.47 6.33
N MET A 8 -0.68 -4.03 5.63
CA MET A 8 0.74 -3.69 5.82
C MET A 8 1.32 -3.06 4.56
N PHE A 9 2.02 -1.93 4.70
CA PHE A 9 2.90 -1.43 3.65
C PHE A 9 4.30 -2.00 3.80
N GLN A 10 4.94 -2.30 2.67
CA GLN A 10 6.35 -2.68 2.62
C GLN A 10 7.10 -1.90 1.53
N LEU A 11 8.27 -1.38 1.89
CA LEU A 11 9.24 -0.84 0.96
C LEU A 11 10.63 -1.39 1.30
N GLY A 12 11.15 -2.29 0.47
CA GLY A 12 12.36 -3.05 0.77
C GLY A 12 12.19 -3.86 2.07
N VAL A 13 13.05 -3.59 3.05
CA VAL A 13 12.98 -4.24 4.38
C VAL A 13 12.12 -3.48 5.39
N VAL A 14 11.65 -2.28 5.04
CA VAL A 14 10.82 -1.46 5.92
C VAL A 14 9.37 -1.86 5.77
N ARG A 15 8.71 -2.16 6.88
CA ARG A 15 7.30 -2.55 6.93
C ARG A 15 6.58 -1.86 8.07
N ASP A 16 5.35 -1.42 7.85
CA ASP A 16 4.48 -0.89 8.91
C ASP A 16 3.00 -1.13 8.60
N ALA A 17 2.17 -1.15 9.65
CA ALA A 17 0.73 -1.30 9.52
C ALA A 17 0.07 0.02 9.13
N ALA A 18 -1.00 -0.08 8.34
CA ALA A 18 -1.89 1.01 8.01
C ALA A 18 -3.34 0.56 8.18
N ALA A 19 -4.20 1.49 8.59
CA ALA A 19 -5.63 1.28 8.68
C ALA A 19 -6.36 2.37 7.88
N ALA A 20 -7.45 2.00 7.22
CA ALA A 20 -8.26 2.89 6.43
C ALA A 20 -9.74 2.53 6.55
N PRO A 21 -10.66 3.50 6.65
CA PRO A 21 -12.09 3.23 6.56
C PRO A 21 -12.43 2.62 5.21
N TYR A 22 -13.15 1.50 5.21
CA TYR A 22 -13.47 0.74 3.98
C TYR A 22 -14.17 1.60 2.92
N HIS A 23 -15.07 2.49 3.36
CA HIS A 23 -15.84 3.38 2.49
C HIS A 23 -14.99 4.47 1.80
N LEU A 24 -13.77 4.75 2.28
CA LEU A 24 -12.83 5.69 1.66
C LEU A 24 -11.80 4.98 0.79
N LEU A 25 -11.77 3.64 0.81
CA LEU A 25 -10.74 2.87 0.14
C LEU A 25 -10.89 2.98 -1.38
N THR A 26 -10.00 3.76 -1.98
CA THR A 26 -9.84 3.89 -3.42
C THR A 26 -8.38 3.69 -3.78
N LEU A 27 -8.07 3.40 -5.05
CA LEU A 27 -6.69 3.30 -5.51
C LEU A 27 -5.91 4.60 -5.26
N ALA A 28 -6.56 5.76 -5.46
CA ALA A 28 -5.94 7.06 -5.20
C ALA A 28 -5.59 7.21 -3.71
N TYR A 29 -6.54 6.87 -2.83
CA TYR A 29 -6.34 6.94 -1.38
C TYR A 29 -5.24 5.97 -0.89
N LEU A 30 -5.19 4.75 -1.42
CA LEU A 30 -4.11 3.80 -1.14
C LEU A 30 -2.74 4.36 -1.54
N LYS A 31 -2.64 5.01 -2.69
CA LYS A 31 -1.40 5.67 -3.14
C LYS A 31 -1.04 6.86 -2.24
N GLU A 32 -2.01 7.64 -1.79
CA GLU A 32 -1.77 8.73 -0.83
C GLU A 32 -1.21 8.20 0.50
N LEU A 33 -1.80 7.13 1.04
CA LEU A 33 -1.32 6.47 2.25
C LEU A 33 0.10 5.89 2.05
N ALA A 34 0.36 5.28 0.90
CA ALA A 34 1.69 4.76 0.56
C ALA A 34 2.73 5.88 0.46
N VAL A 35 2.40 7.02 -0.16
CA VAL A 35 3.28 8.20 -0.23
C VAL A 35 3.56 8.74 1.17
N LYS A 36 2.53 8.84 2.02
CA LYS A 36 2.68 9.24 3.42
C LYS A 36 3.63 8.30 4.16
N PHE A 37 3.42 6.98 4.04
CA PHE A 37 4.31 5.97 4.61
C PHE A 37 5.76 6.15 4.17
N VAL A 38 6.01 6.36 2.87
CA VAL A 38 7.38 6.56 2.35
C VAL A 38 8.02 7.83 2.92
N HIS A 39 7.28 8.93 3.04
CA HIS A 39 7.79 10.16 3.64
C HIS A 39 8.09 10.01 5.14
N GLU A 40 7.28 9.27 5.87
CA GLU A 40 7.48 9.04 7.32
C GLU A 40 8.66 8.10 7.60
N LYS A 41 8.83 7.05 6.78
CA LYS A 41 9.86 6.03 7.01
C LYS A 41 11.19 6.32 6.32
N ILE A 42 11.17 7.07 5.23
CA ILE A 42 12.35 7.43 4.45
C ILE A 42 12.34 8.96 4.24
N PRO A 43 12.65 9.74 5.29
CA PRO A 43 12.84 11.18 5.13
C PRO A 43 13.96 11.45 4.12
N ASP A 44 13.86 12.56 3.39
CA ASP A 44 14.84 12.96 2.37
C ASP A 44 15.09 11.93 1.25
N ASN A 45 14.09 11.10 0.94
CA ASN A 45 14.16 10.08 -0.12
C ASN A 45 14.54 10.61 -1.52
N GLY A 46 14.48 11.93 -1.76
CA GLY A 46 14.80 12.55 -3.05
C GLY A 46 13.81 12.22 -4.18
N LEU A 47 12.71 11.55 -3.87
CA LEU A 47 11.72 11.10 -4.83
C LEU A 47 10.71 12.21 -5.10
N ASN A 48 10.79 12.79 -6.31
CA ASN A 48 9.83 13.77 -6.78
C ASN A 48 8.64 13.10 -7.44
N ARG A 49 7.43 13.65 -7.27
CA ARG A 49 6.20 13.17 -7.92
C ARG A 49 5.89 11.70 -7.60
N LEU A 50 6.14 11.29 -6.35
CA LEU A 50 5.97 9.91 -5.90
C LEU A 50 4.54 9.40 -6.16
N ALA A 51 3.53 10.23 -5.91
CA ALA A 51 2.13 9.88 -6.18
C ALA A 51 1.85 9.49 -7.65
N ASP A 52 2.56 10.10 -8.60
CA ASP A 52 2.42 9.81 -10.04
C ASP A 52 3.13 8.51 -10.46
N ARG A 53 4.13 8.07 -9.68
CA ARG A 53 5.08 7.02 -10.07
C ARG A 53 4.97 5.73 -9.26
N ILE A 54 4.38 5.81 -8.07
CA ILE A 54 4.28 4.69 -7.15
C ILE A 54 3.39 3.60 -7.74
N LEU A 55 3.90 2.37 -7.69
CA LEU A 55 3.16 1.16 -7.99
C LEU A 55 2.95 0.38 -6.69
N LEU A 56 1.75 -0.20 -6.57
CA LEU A 56 1.36 -0.98 -5.41
C LEU A 56 1.14 -2.42 -5.87
N PHE A 57 1.77 -3.36 -5.18
CA PHE A 57 1.66 -4.78 -5.49
C PHE A 57 1.15 -5.56 -4.28
N ARG A 58 0.50 -6.70 -4.55
CA ARG A 58 0.22 -7.74 -3.56
C ARG A 58 0.87 -9.05 -4.01
N HIS A 59 1.07 -9.96 -3.07
CA HIS A 59 1.48 -11.31 -3.41
C HIS A 59 0.28 -12.16 -3.86
N ASP A 60 0.48 -12.98 -4.88
CA ASP A 60 -0.46 -14.04 -5.22
C ASP A 60 -0.50 -15.09 -4.10
N TYR A 61 -1.70 -15.43 -3.63
CA TYR A 61 -1.86 -16.37 -2.51
C TYR A 61 -1.42 -17.80 -2.84
N CYS A 62 -1.55 -18.21 -4.10
CA CYS A 62 -1.17 -19.54 -4.57
C CYS A 62 0.34 -19.61 -4.91
N SER A 63 0.96 -18.46 -5.18
CA SER A 63 2.37 -18.35 -5.51
C SER A 63 2.98 -17.10 -4.87
N PRO A 64 3.41 -17.15 -3.60
CA PRO A 64 3.82 -15.97 -2.84
C PRO A 64 5.04 -15.24 -3.40
N ASN A 65 5.80 -15.84 -4.32
CA ASN A 65 6.90 -15.15 -5.02
C ASN A 65 6.44 -14.36 -6.26
N VAL A 66 5.14 -14.36 -6.56
CA VAL A 66 4.56 -13.63 -7.70
C VAL A 66 3.88 -12.37 -7.18
N LEU A 67 4.33 -11.23 -7.69
CA LEU A 67 3.72 -9.93 -7.43
C LEU A 67 2.65 -9.63 -8.47
N GLN A 68 1.50 -9.17 -7.99
CA GLN A 68 0.38 -8.72 -8.80
C GLN A 68 0.15 -7.24 -8.55
N LEU A 69 0.06 -6.47 -9.64
CA LEU A 69 -0.27 -5.06 -9.56
C LEU A 69 -1.68 -4.89 -9.00
N ILE A 70 -1.82 -4.04 -7.98
CA ILE A 70 -3.12 -3.67 -7.40
C ILE A 70 -3.80 -2.72 -8.38
N ASN A 71 -4.89 -3.19 -8.99
CA ASN A 71 -5.69 -2.43 -9.96
C ASN A 71 -7.07 -2.03 -9.42
N SER A 72 -7.43 -2.50 -8.22
CA SER A 72 -8.63 -2.11 -7.51
C SER A 72 -8.36 -1.99 -6.02
N ALA A 73 -9.04 -1.06 -5.35
CA ALA A 73 -9.01 -0.98 -3.89
C ALA A 73 -9.52 -2.27 -3.22
N SER A 74 -10.44 -2.99 -3.88
CA SER A 74 -10.96 -4.27 -3.40
C SER A 74 -9.92 -5.39 -3.36
N ASP A 75 -8.76 -5.21 -3.99
CA ASP A 75 -7.65 -6.15 -3.90
C ASP A 75 -6.92 -6.09 -2.54
N VAL A 76 -7.19 -5.06 -1.74
CA VAL A 76 -6.64 -4.85 -0.40
C VAL A 76 -7.73 -5.16 0.63
N THR A 77 -7.53 -6.24 1.37
CA THR A 77 -8.35 -6.66 2.52
C THR A 77 -7.50 -6.71 3.78
N ASP A 78 -8.11 -7.10 4.90
CA ASP A 78 -7.36 -7.28 6.15
C ASP A 78 -6.14 -8.19 5.95
N GLU A 79 -5.03 -7.81 6.60
CA GLU A 79 -3.74 -8.49 6.57
C GLU A 79 -3.04 -8.53 5.19
N THR A 80 -3.57 -7.83 4.18
CA THR A 80 -2.91 -7.73 2.88
C THR A 80 -1.54 -7.07 3.02
N LEU A 81 -0.51 -7.72 2.49
CA LEU A 81 0.81 -7.09 2.33
C LEU A 81 0.84 -6.33 1.01
N VAL A 82 0.93 -5.01 1.10
CA VAL A 82 1.04 -4.09 -0.03
C VAL A 82 2.49 -3.66 -0.19
N GLU A 83 3.15 -4.15 -1.23
CA GLU A 83 4.49 -3.72 -1.59
C GLU A 83 4.48 -2.43 -2.41
N ILE A 84 5.38 -1.52 -2.07
CA ILE A 84 5.58 -0.22 -2.72
C ILE A 84 6.82 -0.30 -3.61
N THR A 85 6.70 0.14 -4.87
CA THR A 85 7.83 0.23 -5.83
C THR A 85 7.83 1.55 -6.58
#